data_AF-A0A8T4DL94-F1
#
_entry.id   AF-A0A8T4DL94-F1
#
_cell.length_a   1.000
_cell.length_b   1.000
_cell.length_c   1.000
_cell.angle_alpha   90.00
_cell.angle_beta   90.00
_cell.angle_gamma   90.00
#
_symmetry.space_group_name_H-M   'P 1'
#
loop_
_entity.id
_entity.type
_entity.pdbx_description
1 polymer ?
#
loop_
_entity_poly.entity_id
_entity_poly.type
_entity_poly.pdbx_seq_one_letter_code
_entity_poly.pdbx_strand_id
1 'polypeptide(L)'
;MGAYLVADQVIRLKQIVVRTDPKDKKKLEAVLEGTNHYMSKEDGVLKASVFIPDDKLDKMLDDIIAIVDLRYKERMIEVYSPDFVISSSLKR
;
A
#
# COMPACT_ATOMS: atom_id res chain seq x y z
N MET A 1 16.88 4.24 13.63
CA MET A 1 16.93 2.80 13.26
C MET A 1 16.04 2.61 12.06
N GLY A 2 16.60 2.35 10.87
CA GLY A 2 15.82 2.05 9.67
C GLY A 2 15.38 0.59 9.66
N ALA A 3 14.17 0.31 9.18
CA ALA A 3 13.72 -1.05 8.93
C ALA A 3 14.28 -1.54 7.60
N TYR A 4 14.86 -2.75 7.58
CA TYR A 4 15.39 -3.40 6.39
C TYR A 4 14.57 -4.66 6.12
N LEU A 5 14.10 -4.83 4.88
CA LEU A 5 13.52 -6.08 4.39
C LEU A 5 14.49 -6.65 3.35
N VAL A 6 15.16 -7.74 3.71
CA VAL A 6 16.00 -8.52 2.77
C VAL A 6 15.15 -9.70 2.30
N ALA A 7 14.94 -9.79 0.99
CA ALA A 7 14.20 -10.87 0.36
C ALA A 7 15.06 -12.15 0.40
N ASP A 8 14.72 -13.07 1.32
CA ASP A 8 15.21 -14.45 1.28
C ASP A 8 14.29 -15.29 0.37
N GLN A 9 14.83 -16.36 -0.22
CA GLN A 9 14.44 -16.91 -1.52
C GLN A 9 12.93 -17.15 -1.77
N VAL A 10 12.41 -16.60 -2.88
CA VAL A 10 11.08 -16.76 -3.53
C VAL A 10 9.89 -15.99 -2.91
N ILE A 11 10.10 -14.97 -2.08
CA ILE A 11 9.03 -14.00 -1.77
C ILE A 11 9.33 -12.70 -2.54
N ARG A 12 8.65 -12.50 -3.68
CA ARG A 12 8.75 -11.24 -4.42
C ARG A 12 8.05 -10.14 -3.62
N LEU A 13 8.73 -9.04 -3.33
CA LEU A 13 8.09 -7.90 -2.70
C LEU A 13 7.22 -7.18 -3.74
N LYS A 14 6.03 -6.77 -3.32
CA LYS A 14 5.11 -5.95 -4.11
C LYS A 14 4.86 -4.65 -3.39
N GLN A 15 4.74 -3.58 -4.16
CA GLN A 15 4.26 -2.30 -3.69
C GLN A 15 2.88 -2.06 -4.29
N ILE A 16 1.89 -1.79 -3.43
CA ILE A 16 0.58 -1.31 -3.86
C ILE A 16 0.51 0.18 -3.53
N VAL A 17 0.15 1.00 -4.51
CA VAL A 17 -0.12 2.43 -4.34
C VAL A 17 -1.60 2.67 -4.57
N VAL A 18 -2.29 3.16 -3.55
CA VAL A 18 -3.73 3.45 -3.57
C VAL A 18 -3.93 4.95 -3.51
N ARG A 19 -4.66 5.49 -4.47
CA ARG A 19 -5.14 6.89 -4.49
C ARG A 19 -6.64 6.90 -4.26
N THR A 20 -7.09 7.50 -3.17
CA THR A 20 -8.50 7.51 -2.77
C THR A 20 -8.90 8.81 -2.06
N ASP A 21 -10.17 8.92 -1.68
CA ASP A 21 -10.72 10.05 -0.92
C ASP A 21 -10.19 10.05 0.54
N PRO A 22 -9.78 11.20 1.09
CA PRO A 22 -9.35 11.31 2.49
C PRO A 22 -10.33 10.74 3.53
N LYS A 23 -11.64 10.68 3.22
CA LYS A 23 -12.64 10.07 4.13
C LYS A 23 -12.43 8.57 4.34
N ASP A 24 -11.81 7.88 3.38
CA ASP A 24 -11.59 6.43 3.43
C ASP A 24 -10.33 6.07 4.24
N LYS A 25 -9.59 7.09 4.73
CA LYS A 25 -8.36 6.92 5.50
C LYS A 25 -8.47 5.88 6.61
N LYS A 26 -9.50 5.98 7.47
CA LYS A 26 -9.65 5.06 8.61
C LYS A 26 -9.90 3.61 8.18
N LYS A 27 -10.65 3.40 7.10
CA LYS A 27 -10.90 2.05 6.55
C LYS A 27 -9.62 1.48 5.97
N LEU A 28 -8.87 2.32 5.25
CA LEU A 28 -7.62 1.94 4.64
C LEU A 28 -6.53 1.65 5.70
N GLU A 29 -6.42 2.45 6.75
CA GLU A 29 -5.52 2.17 7.88
C GLU A 29 -5.83 0.81 8.54
N ALA A 30 -7.10 0.43 8.67
CA ALA A 30 -7.50 -0.87 9.21
C ALA A 30 -7.13 -2.03 8.29
N VAL A 31 -7.32 -1.90 6.97
CA VAL A 31 -6.90 -2.91 5.99
C VAL A 31 -5.38 -3.07 5.93
N LEU A 32 -4.64 -1.97 6.13
CA LEU A 32 -3.18 -1.95 6.09
C LEU A 32 -2.53 -2.30 7.44
N GLU A 33 -3.32 -2.64 8.46
CA GLU A 33 -2.80 -2.98 9.79
C GLU A 33 -1.83 -4.17 9.72
N GLY A 34 -0.67 -4.04 10.37
CA GLY A 34 0.37 -5.08 10.38
C GLY A 34 1.15 -5.20 9.07
N THR A 35 0.98 -4.26 8.13
CA THR A 35 1.77 -4.16 6.90
C THR A 35 2.68 -2.94 6.91
N ASN A 36 3.81 -3.03 6.19
CA ASN A 36 4.70 -1.89 6.05
C ASN A 36 4.08 -0.88 5.08
N HIS A 37 3.61 0.25 5.61
CA HIS A 37 2.94 1.25 4.79
C HIS A 37 3.31 2.68 5.18
N TYR A 38 3.05 3.61 4.27
CA TYR A 38 3.04 5.04 4.54
C TYR A 38 1.85 5.69 3.82
N MET A 39 1.35 6.78 4.38
CA MET A 39 0.24 7.53 3.80
C MET A 39 0.59 9.02 3.74
N SER A 40 0.34 9.64 2.60
CA SER A 40 0.44 11.08 2.38
C SER A 40 -0.88 11.63 1.85
N LYS A 41 -1.06 12.95 1.95
CA LYS A 41 -2.15 13.66 1.31
C LYS A 41 -1.54 14.65 0.33
N GLU A 42 -1.88 14.52 -0.93
CA GLU A 42 -1.38 15.34 -2.04
C GLU A 42 -2.60 15.79 -2.85
N ASP A 43 -2.74 17.10 -3.10
CA ASP A 43 -3.81 17.70 -3.91
C ASP A 43 -5.24 17.27 -3.53
N GLY A 44 -5.49 17.07 -2.24
CA GLY A 44 -6.81 16.65 -1.75
C GLY A 44 -7.09 15.15 -1.87
N VAL A 45 -6.18 14.39 -2.47
CA VAL A 45 -6.23 12.93 -2.60
C VAL A 45 -5.38 12.28 -1.52
N LEU A 46 -5.90 11.21 -0.92
CA LEU A 46 -5.15 10.35 -0.01
C LEU A 46 -4.35 9.33 -0.81
N LYS A 47 -3.04 9.30 -0.61
CA LYS A 47 -2.15 8.32 -1.20
C LYS A 47 -1.63 7.39 -0.12
N ALA A 48 -1.91 6.10 -0.23
CA ALA A 48 -1.32 5.07 0.61
C ALA A 48 -0.38 4.22 -0.22
N SER A 49 0.81 3.95 0.29
CA SER A 49 1.75 2.99 -0.30
C SER A 49 2.02 1.91 0.71
N VAL A 50 1.79 0.67 0.32
CA VAL A 50 2.01 -0.52 1.15
C VAL A 50 2.95 -1.48 0.46
N PHE A 51 3.81 -2.12 1.25
CA PHE A 51 4.78 -3.10 0.80
C PHE A 51 4.46 -4.45 1.44
N ILE A 52 4.18 -5.44 0.59
CA ILE A 52 3.78 -6.78 1.01
C ILE A 52 4.51 -7.87 0.22
N PRO A 53 4.64 -9.07 0.79
CA PRO A 53 4.89 -10.30 0.06
C PRO A 53 3.89 -10.55 -1.10
N ASP A 54 4.36 -11.11 -2.22
CA ASP A 54 3.54 -11.46 -3.41
C ASP A 54 2.39 -12.41 -3.08
N ASP A 55 2.62 -13.39 -2.19
CA ASP A 55 1.63 -14.38 -1.76
C ASP A 55 0.44 -13.76 -1.01
N LYS A 56 0.57 -12.52 -0.55
CA LYS A 56 -0.49 -11.74 0.11
C LYS A 56 -1.16 -10.73 -0.82
N LEU A 57 -0.69 -10.59 -2.07
CA LEU A 57 -1.15 -9.57 -3.00
C LEU A 57 -2.63 -9.66 -3.29
N ASP A 58 -3.10 -10.83 -3.72
CA ASP A 58 -4.49 -11.01 -4.16
C ASP A 58 -5.48 -10.67 -3.04
N LYS A 59 -5.25 -11.20 -1.84
CA LYS A 59 -6.08 -10.92 -0.68
C LYS A 59 -6.09 -9.42 -0.34
N MET A 60 -4.92 -8.78 -0.33
CA MET A 60 -4.83 -7.35 -0.04
C MET A 60 -5.55 -6.50 -1.09
N LEU A 61 -5.48 -6.88 -2.37
CA LEU A 61 -6.21 -6.19 -3.44
C LEU A 61 -7.72 -6.31 -3.25
N ASP A 62 -8.22 -7.49 -2.91
CA ASP A 62 -9.65 -7.69 -2.62
C ASP A 62 -10.13 -6.78 -1.47
N ASP A 63 -9.37 -6.73 -0.38
CA ASP A 63 -9.69 -5.91 0.79
C ASP A 63 -9.67 -4.40 0.45
N ILE A 64 -8.71 -3.95 -0.37
CA ILE A 64 -8.62 -2.54 -0.82
C ILE A 64 -9.76 -2.20 -1.79
N ILE A 65 -10.04 -3.07 -2.77
CA ILE A 65 -11.09 -2.85 -3.78
C ILE A 65 -12.48 -2.75 -3.10
N ALA A 66 -12.70 -3.50 -2.03
CA ALA A 66 -13.97 -3.44 -1.27
C ALA A 66 -14.23 -2.07 -0.61
N ILE A 67 -13.19 -1.26 -0.36
CA ILE A 67 -13.32 0.03 0.35
C ILE A 67 -13.02 1.25 -0.53
N VAL A 68 -12.31 1.08 -1.65
CA VAL A 68 -11.96 2.18 -2.57
C VAL A 68 -12.96 2.26 -3.71
N ASP A 69 -13.63 3.40 -3.84
CA ASP A 69 -14.53 3.65 -4.95
C ASP A 69 -13.77 4.17 -6.19
N LEU A 70 -13.45 3.29 -7.14
CA LEU A 70 -12.64 3.58 -8.33
C LEU A 70 -13.37 4.33 -9.46
N ARG A 71 -14.61 4.80 -9.25
CA ARG A 71 -15.41 5.46 -10.30
C ARG A 71 -14.86 6.82 -10.77
N TYR A 72 -13.91 7.41 -10.06
CA TYR A 72 -13.35 8.72 -10.36
C TYR A 72 -11.94 8.59 -10.92
N LYS A 73 -11.62 9.35 -11.97
CA LYS A 73 -10.36 9.25 -12.74
C LYS A 73 -9.09 9.45 -11.91
N GLU A 74 -9.16 10.20 -10.82
CA GLU A 74 -8.02 10.46 -9.91
C GLU A 74 -7.76 9.30 -8.93
N ARG A 75 -8.74 8.40 -8.78
CA ARG A 75 -8.65 7.24 -7.89
C ARG A 75 -8.11 6.05 -8.66
N MET A 76 -7.10 5.41 -8.10
CA MET A 76 -6.35 4.39 -8.81
C MET A 76 -5.65 3.46 -7.81
N ILE A 77 -5.50 2.20 -8.21
CA ILE A 77 -4.65 1.22 -7.54
C ILE A 77 -3.55 0.84 -8.52
N GLU A 78 -2.30 1.05 -8.13
CA GLU A 78 -1.12 0.73 -8.92
C GLU A 78 -0.34 -0.37 -8.19
N VAL A 79 0.14 -1.38 -8.92
CA VAL A 79 0.96 -2.47 -8.35
C VAL A 79 2.32 -2.48 -9.04
N TYR A 80 3.37 -2.42 -8.23
CA TYR A 80 4.76 -2.45 -8.68
C TYR A 80 5.51 -3.62 -8.05
N SER A 81 6.56 -4.08 -8.74
CA SER A 81 7.49 -5.08 -8.23
C SER A 81 8.87 -4.42 -8.06
N PRO A 82 9.13 -3.77 -6.92
CA PRO A 82 10.42 -3.11 -6.69
C PRO A 82 11.54 -4.15 -6.49
N ASP A 83 12.74 -3.83 -6.97
CA ASP A 83 13.94 -4.65 -6.74
C ASP A 83 14.38 -4.60 -5.26
N PHE A 84 14.27 -3.42 -4.63
CA PHE A 84 14.52 -3.20 -3.20
C PHE A 84 13.79 -1.95 -2.70
N VAL A 85 13.62 -1.83 -1.38
CA VAL A 85 12.96 -0.67 -0.74
C VAL A 85 13.76 -0.24 0.49
N ILE A 86 14.08 1.06 0.56
CA ILE A 86 14.73 1.68 1.72
C ILE A 86 13.87 2.88 2.13
N SER A 87 13.40 2.91 3.38
CA SER A 87 12.60 4.02 3.87
C SER A 87 12.71 4.19 5.39
N SER A 88 12.82 5.43 5.82
CA SER A 88 12.73 5.83 7.23
C SER A 88 11.29 6.12 7.68
N SER A 89 10.34 6.21 6.74
CA SER A 89 8.95 6.62 6.97
C SER A 89 7.96 5.46 6.95
N LEU A 90 8.43 4.23 6.69
CA LEU A 90 7.57 3.04 6.76
C LEU A 90 7.17 2.77 8.21
N LYS A 91 5.86 2.66 8.42
CA LYS A 91 5.29 2.21 9.68
C LYS A 91 4.99 0.72 9.55
N ARG A 92 5.26 -0.01 10.63
CA ARG A 92 4.90 -1.43 10.79
C ARG A 92 3.55 -1.56 11.48
#